data_AF-A0A9E3XW29-F1
#
_entry.id   AF-A0A9E3XW29-F1
#
_cell.length_a   1.000
_cell.length_b   1.000
_cell.length_c   1.000
_cell.angle_alpha   90.00
_cell.angle_beta   90.00
_cell.angle_gamma   90.00
#
_symmetry.space_group_name_H-M   'P 1'
#
loop_
_entity.id
_entity.type
_entity.pdbx_description
1 polymer ?
#
loop_
_entity_poly.entity_id
_entity_poly.type
_entity_poly.pdbx_seq_one_letter_code
_entity_poly.pdbx_strand_id
1 'polypeptide(L)'
;GGFALAHVVERARWLTEAAGERDDAIERSILVQSTYVGDDADAKLHEMAEQFEMERALLEATPFVLVGSVQQVVDKLERLRRLLGVSHVTVRDADGFAPIVEALAGR
;
A
#
# COMPACT_ATOMS: atom_id res chain seq x y z
N GLY A 1 -8.58 -0.27 15.47
CA GLY A 1 -8.34 -1.11 14.27
C GLY A 1 -7.08 -0.64 13.59
N GLY A 2 -6.31 -1.51 12.93
CA GLY A 2 -5.01 -1.14 12.33
C GLY A 2 -5.01 -1.02 10.80
N PHE A 3 -6.17 -1.12 10.16
CA PHE A 3 -6.25 -1.34 8.71
C PHE A 3 -6.50 -0.06 7.89
N ALA A 4 -7.32 0.87 8.40
CA ALA A 4 -7.62 2.12 7.73
C ALA A 4 -6.38 3.02 7.56
N LEU A 5 -6.29 3.71 6.42
CA LEU A 5 -5.17 4.61 6.13
C LEU A 5 -4.95 5.66 7.22
N ALA A 6 -6.02 6.24 7.76
CA ALA A 6 -5.94 7.23 8.84
C ALA A 6 -5.20 6.69 10.09
N HIS A 7 -5.46 5.44 10.48
CA HIS A 7 -4.76 4.82 11.60
C HIS A 7 -3.28 4.51 11.28
N VAL A 8 -2.94 4.28 10.00
CA VAL A 8 -1.54 4.11 9.58
C VAL A 8 -0.82 5.45 9.58
N VAL A 9 -1.46 6.52 9.09
CA VAL A 9 -0.93 7.89 9.13
C VAL A 9 -0.67 8.32 10.58
N GLU A 10 -1.59 8.05 11.49
CA GLU A 10 -1.42 8.34 12.92
C GLU A 10 -0.18 7.62 13.50
N ARG A 11 -0.01 6.32 13.21
CA ARG A 11 1.16 5.56 13.66
C ARG A 11 2.46 6.02 13.00
N ALA A 12 2.41 6.42 11.73
CA ALA A 12 3.56 7.00 11.03
C ALA A 12 4.00 8.32 11.68
N ARG A 13 3.05 9.15 12.13
CA ARG A 13 3.34 10.36 12.92
C ARG A 13 3.97 10.02 14.27
N TRP A 14 3.39 9.07 15.01
CA TRP A 14 3.98 8.63 16.30
C TRP A 14 5.41 8.13 16.14
N LEU A 15 5.68 7.38 15.06
CA LEU A 15 7.04 6.92 14.75
C LEU A 15 8.00 8.09 14.52
N THR A 16 7.62 9.07 13.69
CA THR A 16 8.45 10.27 13.44
C THR A 16 8.74 11.02 14.76
N GLU A 17 7.70 11.26 15.57
CA GLU A 17 7.84 11.98 16.84
C GLU A 17 8.75 11.23 17.84
N ALA A 18 8.63 9.91 17.91
CA ALA A 18 9.47 9.09 18.79
C ALA A 18 10.90 8.89 18.26
N ALA A 19 11.10 8.95 16.94
CA ALA A 19 12.40 8.78 16.31
C ALA A 19 13.28 10.02 16.46
N GLY A 20 12.68 11.22 16.38
CA GLY A 20 13.42 12.49 16.44
C GLY A 20 14.48 12.58 15.34
N GLU A 21 15.72 12.92 15.71
CA GLU A 21 16.86 13.03 14.77
C GLU A 21 17.19 11.72 14.03
N ARG A 22 16.73 10.57 14.53
CA ARG A 22 16.98 9.27 13.91
C ARG A 22 15.98 8.93 12.80
N ASP A 23 14.95 9.75 12.57
CA ASP A 23 13.88 9.39 11.63
C ASP A 23 14.41 9.11 10.21
N ASP A 24 15.34 9.94 9.74
CA ASP A 24 15.98 9.79 8.42
C ASP A 24 16.85 8.53 8.30
N ALA A 25 17.23 7.92 9.43
CA ALA A 25 18.01 6.68 9.47
C ALA A 25 17.14 5.42 9.54
N ILE A 26 15.81 5.55 9.66
CA ILE A 26 14.88 4.43 9.78
C ILE A 26 14.27 4.13 8.42
N GLU A 27 14.59 2.95 7.88
CA GLU A 27 13.82 2.41 6.76
C GLU A 27 12.44 1.93 7.24
N ARG A 28 11.38 2.47 6.64
CA ARG A 28 10.00 2.09 6.97
C ARG A 28 9.46 1.09 5.96
N SER A 29 8.96 -0.03 6.50
CA SER A 29 8.40 -1.13 5.73
C SER A 29 6.89 -1.26 5.91
N ILE A 30 6.20 -1.67 4.84
CA ILE A 30 4.82 -2.18 4.89
C ILE A 30 4.74 -3.58 4.29
N LEU A 31 3.87 -4.42 4.86
CA LEU A 31 3.49 -5.70 4.28
C LEU A 31 2.15 -5.55 3.56
N VAL A 32 2.17 -5.62 2.24
CA VAL A 32 0.98 -5.68 1.39
C VAL A 32 0.39 -7.08 1.48
N GLN A 33 -0.87 -7.16 1.87
CA GLN A 33 -1.61 -8.40 2.09
C GLN A 33 -2.16 -8.97 0.78
N SER A 34 -2.51 -8.11 -0.19
CA SER A 34 -3.06 -8.53 -1.48
C SER A 34 -2.64 -7.57 -2.57
N THR A 35 -2.21 -8.12 -3.70
CA THR A 35 -1.94 -7.37 -4.92
C THR A 35 -2.76 -7.97 -6.06
N TYR A 36 -3.36 -7.13 -6.89
CA TYR A 36 -4.02 -7.53 -8.12
C TYR A 36 -3.86 -6.45 -9.18
N VAL A 37 -3.36 -6.83 -10.36
CA VAL A 37 -3.23 -5.95 -11.51
C VAL A 37 -3.98 -6.57 -12.69
N GLY A 38 -4.96 -5.86 -13.22
CA GLY A 38 -5.79 -6.34 -14.32
C GLY A 38 -6.94 -5.40 -14.68
N ASP A 39 -7.57 -5.65 -15.83
CA ASP A 39 -8.68 -4.85 -16.35
C ASP A 39 -9.97 -5.00 -15.52
N ASP A 40 -10.10 -6.11 -14.81
CA ASP A 40 -11.20 -6.46 -13.90
C ASP A 40 -10.90 -6.10 -12.43
N ALA A 41 -9.93 -5.22 -12.18
CA ALA A 41 -9.57 -4.78 -10.83
C ALA A 41 -10.75 -4.23 -10.02
N ASP A 42 -11.71 -3.56 -10.67
CA ASP A 42 -12.94 -3.08 -10.01
C ASP A 42 -13.80 -4.23 -9.47
N ALA A 43 -14.00 -5.26 -10.29
CA ALA A 43 -14.71 -6.47 -9.89
C ALA A 43 -13.95 -7.21 -8.78
N LYS A 44 -12.61 -7.29 -8.89
CA LYS A 44 -11.78 -7.93 -7.86
C LYS A 44 -11.90 -7.22 -6.51
N LEU A 45 -11.90 -5.90 -6.53
CA LEU A 45 -12.04 -5.09 -5.32
C LEU A 45 -13.43 -5.26 -4.69
N HIS A 46 -14.49 -5.37 -5.50
CA HIS A 46 -15.83 -5.69 -5.02
C HIS A 46 -15.89 -7.06 -4.35
N GLU A 47 -15.34 -8.11 -4.98
CA GLU A 47 -15.21 -9.45 -4.40
C GLU A 47 -14.47 -9.42 -3.06
N MET A 48 -13.36 -8.69 -2.98
CA MET A 48 -12.59 -8.54 -1.73
C MET A 48 -13.39 -7.83 -0.64
N ALA A 49 -14.19 -6.81 -0.99
CA ALA A 49 -15.03 -6.09 -0.04
C ALA A 49 -16.07 -7.01 0.60
N GLU A 50 -16.71 -7.87 -0.22
CA GLU A 50 -17.66 -8.88 0.26
C GLU A 50 -16.94 -9.94 1.11
N GLN A 51 -15.84 -10.50 0.62
CA GLN A 51 -15.10 -11.56 1.30
C GLN A 51 -14.60 -11.14 2.68
N PHE A 52 -14.14 -9.89 2.82
CA PHE A 52 -13.60 -9.37 4.07
C PHE A 52 -14.63 -8.66 4.95
N GLU A 53 -15.89 -8.56 4.49
CA GLU A 53 -16.95 -7.80 5.16
C GLU A 53 -16.50 -6.35 5.47
N MET A 54 -15.84 -5.72 4.50
CA MET A 54 -15.27 -4.38 4.63
C MET A 54 -15.85 -3.43 3.59
N GLU A 55 -15.90 -2.14 3.92
CA GLU A 55 -16.25 -1.12 2.94
C GLU A 55 -15.21 -1.09 1.80
N ARG A 56 -15.70 -1.03 0.56
CA ARG A 56 -14.85 -0.91 -0.63
C ARG A 56 -13.87 0.26 -0.52
N ALA A 57 -14.33 1.43 -0.07
CA ALA A 57 -13.49 2.61 0.10
C ALA A 57 -12.33 2.39 1.10
N LEU A 58 -12.53 1.54 2.10
CA LEU A 58 -11.47 1.15 3.04
C LEU A 58 -10.38 0.34 2.34
N LEU A 59 -10.75 -0.63 1.50
CA LEU A 59 -9.82 -1.44 0.71
C LEU A 59 -9.08 -0.62 -0.36
N GLU A 60 -9.75 0.35 -0.97
CA GLU A 60 -9.12 1.28 -1.91
C GLU A 60 -8.07 2.16 -1.22
N ALA A 61 -8.37 2.64 -0.02
CA ALA A 61 -7.52 3.59 0.68
C ALA A 61 -6.34 2.93 1.42
N THR A 62 -6.55 1.74 1.99
CA THR A 62 -5.54 1.09 2.85
C THR A 62 -4.22 0.82 2.12
N PRO A 63 -3.05 0.92 2.79
CA PRO A 63 -1.77 0.52 2.20
C PRO A 63 -1.61 -0.99 2.05
N PHE A 64 -2.46 -1.79 2.68
CA PHE A 64 -2.32 -3.25 2.74
C PHE A 64 -2.90 -3.98 1.52
N VAL A 65 -3.56 -3.25 0.61
CA VAL A 65 -4.21 -3.80 -0.59
C VAL A 65 -3.81 -2.94 -1.79
N LEU A 66 -3.30 -3.55 -2.84
CA LEU A 66 -2.92 -2.90 -4.09
C LEU A 66 -3.73 -3.51 -5.23
N VAL A 67 -4.76 -2.81 -5.69
CA VAL A 67 -5.67 -3.30 -6.74
C VAL A 67 -5.88 -2.18 -7.75
N GLY A 68 -5.68 -2.47 -9.03
CA GLY A 68 -5.83 -1.50 -10.12
C GLY A 68 -4.95 -1.80 -11.32
N SER A 69 -4.86 -0.87 -12.25
CA SER A 69 -3.85 -0.91 -13.29
C SER A 69 -2.44 -0.71 -12.70
N VAL A 70 -1.40 -1.09 -13.45
CA VAL A 70 0.00 -0.85 -13.05
C VAL A 70 0.21 0.60 -12.63
N GLN A 71 -0.27 1.56 -13.44
CA GLN A 71 -0.11 2.98 -13.14
C GLN A 71 -0.84 3.40 -11.86
N GLN A 72 -2.07 2.93 -11.64
CA GLN A 72 -2.82 3.24 -10.42
C GLN A 72 -2.11 2.71 -9.17
N VAL A 73 -1.51 1.52 -9.26
CA VAL A 73 -0.75 0.95 -8.14
C VAL A 73 0.55 1.73 -7.91
N VAL A 74 1.28 2.11 -8.96
CA VAL A 74 2.47 2.97 -8.85
C VAL A 74 2.12 4.31 -8.19
N ASP A 75 1.08 4.99 -8.67
CA ASP A 75 0.63 6.27 -8.11
C ASP A 75 0.22 6.14 -6.62
N LYS A 76 -0.42 5.01 -6.28
CA LYS A 76 -0.77 4.69 -4.89
C LYS A 76 0.49 4.49 -4.04
N LEU A 77 1.49 3.73 -4.51
CA LEU A 77 2.74 3.52 -3.79
C LEU A 77 3.49 4.83 -3.57
N GLU A 78 3.58 5.69 -4.59
CA GLU A 78 4.21 7.01 -4.46
C GLU A 78 3.46 7.91 -3.45
N ARG A 79 2.12 7.87 -3.45
CA ARG A 79 1.29 8.56 -2.45
C ARG A 79 1.56 8.04 -1.04
N LEU A 80 1.63 6.73 -0.87
CA LEU A 80 1.90 6.11 0.43
C LEU A 80 3.31 6.45 0.93
N ARG A 81 4.31 6.49 0.05
CA ARG A 81 5.67 6.96 0.38
C ARG A 81 5.65 8.38 0.94
N ARG A 82 4.95 9.31 0.27
CA ARG A 82 4.81 10.70 0.74
C ARG A 82 4.07 10.82 2.07
N LEU A 83 3.01 10.04 2.27
CA LEU A 83 2.16 10.14 3.46
C LEU A 83 2.74 9.44 4.69
N LEU A 84 3.43 8.32 4.50
CA LEU A 84 3.83 7.42 5.57
C LEU A 84 5.34 7.35 5.78
N GLY A 85 6.13 7.87 4.85
CA GLY A 85 7.60 7.73 4.83
C GLY A 85 8.06 6.32 4.46
N VAL A 86 7.19 5.49 3.89
CA VAL A 86 7.49 4.09 3.55
C VAL A 86 8.38 4.01 2.31
N SER A 87 9.50 3.31 2.43
CA SER A 87 10.46 3.09 1.35
C SER A 87 10.68 1.60 1.03
N HIS A 88 10.23 0.70 1.91
CA HIS A 88 10.31 -0.74 1.71
C HIS A 88 8.91 -1.35 1.63
N VAL A 89 8.65 -2.15 0.60
CA VAL A 89 7.35 -2.79 0.38
C VAL A 89 7.56 -4.30 0.26
N THR A 90 6.97 -5.05 1.18
CA THR A 90 6.95 -6.50 1.15
C THR A 90 5.60 -6.96 0.61
N VAL A 91 5.59 -7.94 -0.29
CA VAL A 91 4.38 -8.46 -0.95
C VAL A 91 4.26 -9.96 -0.74
N ARG A 92 3.03 -10.49 -0.76
CA ARG A 92 2.77 -11.94 -0.64
C ARG A 92 2.87 -12.70 -1.96
N ASP A 93 2.60 -12.03 -3.06
CA ASP A 93 2.59 -12.58 -4.41
C ASP A 93 3.61 -11.79 -5.25
N ALA A 94 4.77 -12.39 -5.46
CA ALA A 94 5.85 -11.77 -6.22
C ALA A 94 5.53 -11.73 -7.72
N ASP A 95 4.88 -12.78 -8.25
CA ASP A 95 4.55 -12.89 -9.67
C ASP A 95 3.47 -11.86 -10.05
N GLY A 96 2.42 -11.75 -9.21
CA GLY A 96 1.39 -10.72 -9.38
C GLY A 96 1.89 -9.28 -9.21
N PHE A 97 3.02 -9.08 -8.54
CA PHE A 97 3.65 -7.76 -8.35
C PHE A 97 4.70 -7.43 -9.43
N ALA A 98 5.17 -8.41 -10.21
CA ALA A 98 6.24 -8.23 -11.20
C ALA A 98 6.00 -7.08 -12.20
N PRO A 99 4.79 -6.86 -12.76
CA PRO A 99 4.54 -5.74 -13.67
C PRO A 99 4.77 -4.36 -13.04
N ILE A 100 4.56 -4.24 -11.72
CA ILE A 100 4.81 -2.99 -10.98
C ILE A 100 6.30 -2.75 -10.83
N VAL A 101 7.08 -3.81 -10.59
CA VAL A 101 8.55 -3.74 -10.54
C VAL A 101 9.10 -3.30 -11.89
N GLU A 102 8.62 -3.87 -13.00
CA GLU A 102 9.03 -3.47 -14.35
C GLU A 102 8.75 -1.99 -14.63
N ALA A 103 7.59 -1.48 -14.21
CA ALA A 103 7.22 -0.08 -14.39
C ALA A 103 8.06 0.89 -13.51
N LEU A 104 8.56 0.41 -12.36
CA LEU A 104 9.42 1.19 -11.48
C LEU A 104 10.91 1.05 -11.85
N ALA A 105 11.30 -0.01 -12.55
CA ALA A 105 12.67 -0.23 -12.97
C ALA A 105 13.14 0.91 -13.89
N GLY A 106 14.16 1.66 -13.45
CA GLY A 106 14.72 2.78 -14.22
C GLY A 106 14.13 4.16 -13.89
N ARG A 107 13.30 4.26 -12.84
CA ARG A 107 12.88 5.53 -12.23
C ARG A 107 13.68 5.88 -10.98
#